data_AF-A0A2E4LGR0-F1
#
_entry.id   AF-A0A2E4LGR0-F1
#
_cell.length_a   1.000
_cell.length_b   1.000
_cell.length_c   1.000
_cell.angle_alpha   90.00
_cell.angle_beta   90.00
_cell.angle_gamma   90.00
#
_symmetry.space_group_name_H-M   'P 1'
#
loop_
_entity.id
_entity.type
_entity.pdbx_description
1 polymer ?
#
loop_
_entity_poly.entity_id
_entity_poly.type
_entity_poly.pdbx_seq_one_letter_code
_entity_poly.pdbx_strand_id
1 'polypeptide(L)'
;ASPRGPIAVAINGVPIFHYERRPSGSTLIENYDARSDTVIQGELDQCGGHAGQGDDYHYHYAPVCLLDIHDLAFPIAFSLDGVPIYYGTGGTDYYGRGRYNAINNLPQEPLDNCNFVTMPNGEQRYYTTAIPPYIQGCHRAYFDESLQIEPGVLKERRQGQSNSYGGKFGEAATTVVTDFYVDADQKYHFEHQSFDGLRTSSVIYFLIDRDKDCWEFEYRNDRDSPGEVSVACRN
;
A
#
# COMPACT_ATOMS: atom_id res chain seq x y z
N ALA A 1 9.20 17.24 -3.55
CA ALA A 1 8.27 16.11 -3.42
C ALA A 1 6.92 16.65 -2.99
N SER A 2 5.85 16.11 -3.55
CA SER A 2 4.47 16.51 -3.28
C SER A 2 3.72 15.35 -2.63
N PRO A 3 2.80 15.60 -1.69
CA PRO A 3 1.96 14.57 -1.11
C PRO A 3 0.72 14.26 -1.96
N ARG A 4 0.56 14.89 -3.13
CA ARG A 4 -0.65 14.78 -3.97
C ARG A 4 -0.53 13.83 -5.16
N GLY A 5 0.54 13.05 -5.22
CA GLY A 5 0.76 12.09 -6.29
C GLY A 5 2.11 11.38 -6.15
N PRO A 6 2.56 10.68 -7.22
CA PRO A 6 3.85 10.06 -7.23
C PRO A 6 4.96 11.11 -7.14
N ILE A 7 6.00 10.71 -6.41
CA ILE A 7 7.27 11.42 -6.30
C ILE A 7 8.37 10.63 -7.04
N ALA A 8 8.13 9.35 -7.32
CA ALA A 8 9.00 8.47 -8.06
C ALA A 8 8.19 7.35 -8.74
N VAL A 9 8.85 6.59 -9.60
CA VAL A 9 8.29 5.37 -10.22
C VAL A 9 9.28 4.23 -10.00
N ALA A 10 8.79 3.13 -9.41
CA ALA A 10 9.57 1.91 -9.23
C ALA A 10 9.87 1.27 -10.59
N ILE A 11 10.94 0.46 -10.68
CA ILE A 11 11.34 -0.18 -11.95
C ILE A 11 10.30 -1.14 -12.51
N ASN A 12 9.35 -1.62 -11.71
CA ASN A 12 8.19 -2.40 -12.16
C ASN A 12 7.02 -1.52 -12.66
N GLY A 13 7.21 -0.21 -12.76
CA GLY A 13 6.21 0.76 -13.22
C GLY A 13 5.21 1.21 -12.15
N VAL A 14 5.30 0.67 -10.92
CA VAL A 14 4.40 1.04 -9.84
C VAL A 14 4.79 2.42 -9.29
N PRO A 15 3.83 3.35 -9.15
CA PRO A 15 4.09 4.66 -8.58
C PRO A 15 4.58 4.59 -7.12
N ILE A 16 5.43 5.54 -6.74
CA ILE A 16 5.88 5.73 -5.35
C ILE A 16 5.40 7.09 -4.88
N PHE A 17 4.67 7.11 -3.77
CA PHE A 17 4.08 8.29 -3.16
C PHE A 17 4.85 8.67 -1.90
N HIS A 18 4.67 9.90 -1.46
CA HIS A 18 5.25 10.37 -0.19
C HIS A 18 4.55 9.71 1.00
N TYR A 19 5.27 9.44 2.09
CA TYR A 19 4.71 8.79 3.30
C TYR A 19 3.58 9.61 3.98
N GLU A 20 3.55 10.93 3.74
CA GLU A 20 2.52 11.84 4.25
C GLU A 20 1.23 11.67 3.46
N ARG A 21 0.20 11.14 4.12
CA ARG A 21 -1.11 10.89 3.49
C ARG A 21 -1.91 12.16 3.21
N ARG A 22 -1.61 13.29 3.87
CA ARG A 22 -2.37 14.53 3.70
C ARG A 22 -1.90 15.26 2.43
N PRO A 23 -2.76 15.43 1.42
CA PRO A 23 -2.40 16.14 0.20
C PRO A 23 -2.09 17.63 0.41
N SER A 24 -2.42 18.20 1.58
CA SER A 24 -2.07 19.57 1.96
C SER A 24 -0.96 19.67 3.01
N GLY A 25 -0.39 18.54 3.43
CA GLY A 25 0.68 18.48 4.42
C GLY A 25 2.01 18.99 3.85
N SER A 26 2.93 19.36 4.74
CA SER A 26 4.31 19.62 4.34
C SER A 26 5.02 18.29 4.11
N THR A 27 5.80 18.21 3.03
CA THR A 27 6.69 17.06 2.73
C THR A 27 8.07 17.22 3.37
N LEU A 28 8.31 18.32 4.07
CA LEU A 28 9.56 18.55 4.78
C LEU A 28 9.60 17.72 6.06
N ILE A 29 10.70 17.01 6.27
CA ILE A 29 10.85 16.08 7.39
C ILE A 29 10.75 16.77 8.76
N GLU A 30 11.12 18.04 8.86
CA GLU A 30 10.95 18.82 10.10
C GLU A 30 9.48 19.00 10.52
N ASN A 31 8.53 18.79 9.60
CA ASN A 31 7.09 18.85 9.86
C ASN A 31 6.46 17.46 9.99
N TYR A 32 7.27 16.43 10.23
CA TYR A 32 6.83 15.06 10.41
C TYR A 32 5.73 14.94 11.50
N ASP A 33 4.64 14.25 11.16
CA ASP A 33 3.54 13.92 12.06
C ASP A 33 3.17 12.45 11.87
N ALA A 34 3.50 11.62 12.87
CA ALA A 34 3.25 10.17 12.84
C ALA A 34 1.77 9.80 12.60
N ARG A 35 0.82 10.70 12.89
CA ARG A 35 -0.62 10.47 12.64
C ARG A 35 -0.98 10.52 11.16
N SER A 36 -0.05 10.91 10.31
CA SER A 36 -0.25 11.01 8.87
C SER A 36 0.81 10.27 8.06
N ASP A 37 1.63 9.49 8.76
CA ASP A 37 2.58 8.55 8.17
C ASP A 37 1.86 7.23 7.87
N THR A 38 1.71 6.89 6.60
CA THR A 38 1.03 5.67 6.14
C THR A 38 1.67 4.38 6.66
N VAL A 39 2.99 4.38 6.89
CA VAL A 39 3.74 3.26 7.45
C VAL A 39 3.34 3.06 8.92
N ILE A 40 3.39 4.13 9.73
CA ILE A 40 3.09 4.06 11.16
C ILE A 40 1.59 3.84 11.43
N GLN A 41 0.72 4.35 10.57
CA GLN A 41 -0.72 4.12 10.66
C GLN A 41 -1.13 2.70 10.22
N GLY A 42 -0.20 1.89 9.69
CA GLY A 42 -0.47 0.50 9.29
C GLY A 42 -1.33 0.39 8.03
N GLU A 43 -1.25 1.37 7.13
CA GLU A 43 -2.06 1.39 5.90
C GLU A 43 -1.48 0.47 4.81
N LEU A 44 -0.22 0.03 4.95
CA LEU A 44 0.52 -0.69 3.91
C LEU A 44 0.49 -2.22 4.08
N ASP A 45 0.51 -2.92 2.95
CA ASP A 45 0.78 -4.35 2.87
C ASP A 45 2.25 -4.67 3.20
N GLN A 46 2.55 -5.97 3.29
CA GLN A 46 3.91 -6.47 3.55
C GLN A 46 4.94 -6.12 2.45
N CYS A 47 4.49 -5.60 1.31
CA CYS A 47 5.32 -5.19 0.18
C CYS A 47 5.65 -3.69 0.20
N GLY A 48 5.13 -2.94 1.18
CA GLY A 48 5.41 -1.51 1.37
C GLY A 48 4.48 -0.58 0.59
N GLY A 49 3.34 -1.11 0.10
CA GLY A 49 2.37 -0.36 -0.68
C GLY A 49 0.91 -0.69 -0.31
N HIS A 50 -0.02 0.00 -0.96
CA HIS A 50 -1.46 -0.24 -0.82
C HIS A 50 -2.20 0.31 -2.05
N ALA A 51 -3.48 -0.05 -2.18
CA ALA A 51 -4.35 0.54 -3.19
C ALA A 51 -4.96 1.85 -2.65
N GLY A 52 -4.76 2.93 -3.39
CA GLY A 52 -5.36 4.23 -3.10
C GLY A 52 -6.87 4.27 -3.31
N GLN A 53 -7.47 5.41 -3.01
CA GLN A 53 -8.91 5.67 -3.23
C GLN A 53 -9.32 5.59 -4.72
N GLY A 54 -8.35 5.57 -5.64
CA GLY A 54 -8.54 5.41 -7.08
C GLY A 54 -8.34 3.98 -7.61
N ASP A 55 -8.21 2.98 -6.74
CA ASP A 55 -7.79 1.61 -7.06
C ASP A 55 -6.39 1.52 -7.72
N ASP A 56 -5.54 2.52 -7.52
CA ASP A 56 -4.15 2.51 -7.95
C ASP A 56 -3.26 1.95 -6.83
N TYR A 57 -2.57 0.83 -7.11
CA TYR A 57 -1.56 0.32 -6.18
C TYR A 57 -0.31 1.20 -6.26
N HIS A 58 0.19 1.67 -5.12
CA HIS A 58 1.41 2.46 -5.03
C HIS A 58 2.18 2.18 -3.73
N TYR A 59 3.48 2.45 -3.76
CA TYR A 59 4.34 2.32 -2.59
C TYR A 59 4.42 3.62 -1.79
N HIS A 60 4.46 3.52 -0.47
CA HIS A 60 4.87 4.63 0.42
C HIS A 60 6.18 4.31 1.16
N TYR A 61 6.64 3.07 1.02
CA TYR A 61 7.82 2.51 1.67
C TYR A 61 8.68 1.77 0.64
N ALA A 62 9.86 1.30 1.02
CA ALA A 62 10.70 0.53 0.10
C ALA A 62 9.87 -0.61 -0.54
N PRO A 63 9.92 -0.80 -1.87
CA PRO A 63 9.15 -1.83 -2.57
C PRO A 63 9.74 -3.22 -2.31
N VAL A 64 9.65 -3.71 -1.07
CA VAL A 64 10.44 -4.85 -0.57
C VAL A 64 10.16 -6.15 -1.31
N CYS A 65 8.96 -6.35 -1.85
CA CYS A 65 8.65 -7.55 -2.65
C CYS A 65 9.26 -7.50 -4.06
N LEU A 66 9.50 -6.31 -4.62
CA LEU A 66 10.20 -6.14 -5.91
C LEU A 66 11.66 -6.63 -5.82
N LEU A 67 12.26 -6.52 -4.63
CA LEU A 67 13.65 -6.89 -4.39
C LEU A 67 13.90 -8.40 -4.56
N ASP A 68 12.86 -9.23 -4.48
CA ASP A 68 12.96 -10.69 -4.62
C ASP A 68 13.45 -11.13 -6.01
N ILE A 69 13.22 -10.26 -7.00
CA ILE A 69 13.50 -10.52 -8.41
C ILE A 69 14.43 -9.47 -9.02
N HIS A 70 14.98 -8.56 -8.20
CA HIS A 70 15.79 -7.44 -8.65
C HIS A 70 17.19 -7.46 -8.03
N ASP A 71 18.19 -7.11 -8.83
CA ASP A 71 19.56 -6.98 -8.35
C ASP A 71 19.75 -5.62 -7.68
N LEU A 72 20.05 -5.65 -6.37
CA LEU A 72 20.21 -4.47 -5.53
C LEU A 72 21.43 -3.61 -5.88
N ALA A 73 22.30 -4.07 -6.78
CA ALA A 73 23.35 -3.24 -7.37
C ALA A 73 22.80 -2.13 -8.30
N PHE A 74 21.55 -2.25 -8.75
CA PHE A 74 20.89 -1.30 -9.65
C PHE A 74 19.79 -0.51 -8.94
N PRO A 75 19.40 0.68 -9.47
CA PRO A 75 18.28 1.45 -8.94
C PRO A 75 17.01 0.62 -8.86
N ILE A 76 16.25 0.80 -7.79
CA ILE A 76 14.93 0.18 -7.59
C ILE A 76 13.78 1.08 -8.04
N ALA A 77 14.08 2.36 -8.25
CA ALA A 77 13.14 3.36 -8.72
C ALA A 77 13.88 4.57 -9.31
N PHE A 78 13.14 5.42 -10.00
CA PHE A 78 13.61 6.73 -10.45
C PHE A 78 12.69 7.81 -9.90
N SER A 79 13.28 8.81 -9.24
CA SER A 79 12.57 10.01 -8.83
C SER A 79 12.07 10.78 -10.05
N LEU A 80 10.98 11.53 -9.90
CA LEU A 80 10.49 12.41 -10.95
C LEU A 80 11.47 13.53 -11.33
N ASP A 81 12.43 13.85 -10.46
CA ASP A 81 13.54 14.76 -10.78
C ASP A 81 14.69 14.08 -11.57
N GLY A 82 14.53 12.79 -11.92
CA GLY A 82 15.45 12.01 -12.75
C GLY A 82 16.58 11.32 -11.98
N VAL A 83 16.71 11.55 -10.68
CA VAL A 83 17.76 10.93 -9.86
C VAL A 83 17.37 9.48 -9.53
N PRO A 84 18.30 8.50 -9.67
CA PRO A 84 18.04 7.11 -9.31
C PRO A 84 17.88 6.92 -7.79
N ILE A 85 16.94 6.06 -7.43
CA ILE A 85 16.72 5.62 -6.05
C ILE A 85 17.24 4.20 -5.92
N TYR A 86 18.19 4.00 -5.02
CA TYR A 86 18.75 2.69 -4.68
C TYR A 86 18.11 2.17 -3.39
N TYR A 87 18.12 0.84 -3.21
CA TYR A 87 17.78 0.28 -1.92
C TYR A 87 18.90 0.56 -0.93
N GLY A 88 18.59 1.19 0.21
CA GLY A 88 19.51 1.36 1.33
C GLY A 88 19.18 0.41 2.47
N THR A 89 18.07 0.70 3.15
CA THR A 89 17.42 -0.17 4.16
C THR A 89 15.91 -0.13 3.99
N GLY A 90 15.18 -0.97 4.74
CA GLY A 90 13.71 -1.01 4.72
C GLY A 90 13.10 -2.39 4.96
N GLY A 91 13.89 -3.45 5.16
CA GLY A 91 13.32 -4.73 5.60
C GLY A 91 12.90 -4.70 7.06
N THR A 92 11.74 -5.26 7.38
CA THR A 92 11.34 -5.58 8.76
C THR A 92 10.70 -6.97 8.83
N ASP A 93 10.42 -7.46 10.05
CA ASP A 93 9.67 -8.72 10.22
C ASP A 93 8.29 -8.68 9.54
N TYR A 94 7.72 -7.48 9.38
CA TYR A 94 6.51 -7.25 8.61
C TYR A 94 6.84 -7.00 7.13
N TYR A 95 7.61 -5.94 6.83
CA TYR A 95 7.94 -5.53 5.47
C TYR A 95 9.02 -6.44 4.85
N GLY A 96 8.62 -7.26 3.90
CA GLY A 96 9.50 -8.26 3.29
C GLY A 96 9.67 -9.52 4.15
N ARG A 97 8.90 -9.66 5.24
CA ARG A 97 8.83 -10.84 6.10
C ARG A 97 10.19 -11.31 6.61
N GLY A 98 11.01 -10.39 7.08
CA GLY A 98 12.34 -10.68 7.63
C GLY A 98 13.47 -10.83 6.61
N ARG A 99 13.16 -11.00 5.32
CA ARG A 99 14.16 -11.30 4.28
C ARG A 99 15.20 -10.20 4.07
N TYR A 100 14.81 -8.95 4.31
CA TYR A 100 15.65 -7.78 4.07
C TYR A 100 16.13 -7.08 5.35
N ASN A 101 15.87 -7.64 6.54
CA ASN A 101 16.18 -7.00 7.82
C ASN A 101 17.67 -6.74 8.01
N ALA A 102 18.51 -7.67 7.53
CA ALA A 102 19.96 -7.60 7.68
C ALA A 102 20.65 -6.87 6.52
N ILE A 103 19.90 -6.42 5.50
CA ILE A 103 20.48 -5.76 4.33
C ILE A 103 20.63 -4.28 4.63
N ASN A 104 21.87 -3.80 4.50
CA ASN A 104 22.21 -2.39 4.58
C ASN A 104 23.16 -2.04 3.43
N ASN A 105 22.60 -1.37 2.43
CA ASN A 105 23.31 -0.89 1.23
C ASN A 105 23.46 0.65 1.26
N LEU A 106 23.33 1.28 2.44
CA LEU A 106 23.56 2.70 2.57
C LEU A 106 25.02 3.05 2.21
N PRO A 107 25.24 4.21 1.58
CA PRO A 107 26.58 4.70 1.28
C PRO A 107 27.35 5.05 2.55
N GLN A 108 28.68 5.21 2.43
CA GLN A 108 29.49 5.71 3.53
C GLN A 108 29.25 7.20 3.77
N GLU A 109 28.94 7.92 2.69
CA GLU A 109 28.57 9.31 2.68
C GLU A 109 27.20 9.47 3.38
N PRO A 110 27.05 10.45 4.28
CA PRO A 110 25.80 10.66 4.96
C PRO A 110 24.71 11.10 3.99
N LEU A 111 23.52 10.52 4.13
CA LEU A 111 22.34 11.03 3.45
C LEU A 111 21.90 12.35 4.09
N ASP A 112 21.37 13.25 3.28
CA ASP A 112 20.67 14.42 3.78
C ASP A 112 19.22 14.10 4.20
N ASN A 113 18.50 15.10 4.70
CA ASN A 113 17.12 14.99 5.18
C ASN A 113 16.09 14.53 4.13
N CYS A 114 16.47 14.47 2.86
CA CYS A 114 15.65 13.98 1.75
C CYS A 114 16.07 12.59 1.28
N ASN A 115 16.91 11.88 2.05
CA ASN A 115 17.53 10.61 1.69
C ASN A 115 18.46 10.67 0.47
N PHE A 116 19.01 11.85 0.19
CA PHE A 116 19.86 12.09 -0.97
C PHE A 116 21.34 12.14 -0.61
N VAL A 117 22.19 11.77 -1.55
CA VAL A 117 23.63 11.95 -1.47
C VAL A 117 24.26 12.26 -2.83
N THR A 118 25.34 13.02 -2.82
CA THR A 118 26.27 13.13 -3.96
C THR A 118 27.50 12.29 -3.67
N MET A 119 27.71 11.26 -4.48
CA MET A 119 28.83 10.33 -4.38
C MET A 119 30.15 11.02 -4.76
N PRO A 120 31.33 10.49 -4.36
CA PRO A 120 32.63 11.10 -4.67
C PRO A 120 32.92 11.28 -6.17
N ASN A 121 32.30 10.46 -7.02
CA ASN A 121 32.39 10.56 -8.48
C ASN A 121 31.42 11.60 -9.09
N GLY A 122 30.68 12.33 -8.25
CA GLY A 122 29.67 13.32 -8.65
C GLY A 122 28.29 12.74 -8.96
N GLU A 123 28.10 11.42 -8.86
CA GLU A 123 26.80 10.80 -9.09
C GLU A 123 25.81 11.18 -7.98
N GLN A 124 24.59 11.49 -8.38
CA GLN A 124 23.51 11.82 -7.47
C GLN A 124 22.64 10.59 -7.25
N ARG A 125 22.31 10.29 -5.99
CA ARG A 125 21.51 9.12 -5.62
C ARG A 125 20.57 9.44 -4.47
N TYR A 126 19.40 8.82 -4.50
CA TYR A 126 18.58 8.62 -3.29
C TYR A 126 18.78 7.19 -2.78
N TYR A 127 18.57 6.98 -1.48
CA TYR A 127 18.56 5.65 -0.87
C TYR A 127 17.33 5.46 0.03
N THR A 128 16.69 4.30 -0.03
CA THR A 128 15.62 4.00 0.92
C THR A 128 16.16 3.85 2.35
N THR A 129 15.34 4.20 3.33
CA THR A 129 15.63 4.10 4.77
C THR A 129 14.50 3.39 5.51
N ALA A 130 14.82 2.74 6.63
CA ALA A 130 13.79 2.17 7.51
C ALA A 130 13.05 3.21 8.37
N ILE A 131 13.51 4.47 8.35
CA ILE A 131 12.92 5.62 9.06
C ILE A 131 12.45 6.68 8.06
N PRO A 132 11.50 7.56 8.44
CA PRO A 132 11.07 8.68 7.60
C PRO A 132 12.25 9.50 7.04
N PRO A 133 12.22 9.90 5.76
CA PRO A 133 11.09 9.86 4.82
C PRO A 133 10.94 8.52 4.04
N TYR A 134 11.66 7.48 4.44
CA TYR A 134 11.69 6.11 3.89
C TYR A 134 12.22 5.95 2.46
N ILE A 135 11.91 6.88 1.55
CA ILE A 135 12.36 6.82 0.16
C ILE A 135 13.05 8.13 -0.21
N GLN A 136 12.29 9.18 -0.53
CA GLN A 136 12.82 10.52 -0.75
C GLN A 136 11.87 11.56 -0.15
N GLY A 137 12.44 12.52 0.58
CA GLY A 137 11.66 13.59 1.24
C GLY A 137 11.48 14.84 0.39
N CYS A 138 12.40 15.10 -0.55
CA CYS A 138 12.34 16.26 -1.43
C CYS A 138 13.03 15.98 -2.76
N HIS A 139 12.78 16.82 -3.77
CA HIS A 139 13.52 16.77 -5.04
C HIS A 139 14.80 17.60 -4.91
N ARG A 140 15.89 17.08 -5.47
CA ARG A 140 17.24 17.68 -5.45
C ARG A 140 17.69 18.08 -6.85
N ALA A 141 17.09 17.48 -7.87
CA ALA A 141 17.25 17.90 -9.26
C ALA A 141 16.00 18.66 -9.76
N TYR A 142 16.07 19.20 -10.97
CA TYR A 142 14.96 19.93 -11.58
C TYR A 142 13.82 18.97 -11.90
N PHE A 143 12.62 19.34 -11.47
CA PHE A 143 11.37 18.68 -11.81
C PHE A 143 10.40 19.75 -12.32
N ASP A 144 9.86 19.53 -13.52
CA ASP A 144 8.78 20.36 -14.05
C ASP A 144 7.46 19.92 -13.39
N GLU A 145 7.00 20.70 -12.42
CA GLU A 145 5.75 20.43 -11.69
C GLU A 145 4.53 20.36 -12.62
N SER A 146 4.58 20.90 -13.84
CA SER A 146 3.51 20.73 -14.82
C SER A 146 3.36 19.29 -15.33
N LEU A 147 4.41 18.48 -15.19
CA LEU A 147 4.41 17.05 -15.49
C LEU A 147 3.95 16.20 -14.30
N GLN A 148 3.63 16.82 -13.16
CA GLN A 148 3.18 16.08 -12.00
C GLN A 148 1.84 15.42 -12.27
N ILE A 149 1.84 14.09 -12.18
CA ILE A 149 0.62 13.30 -12.26
C ILE A 149 -0.10 13.45 -10.93
N GLU A 150 -1.22 14.14 -10.92
CA GLU A 150 -2.12 14.17 -9.78
C GLU A 150 -3.21 13.15 -10.08
N PRO A 151 -3.21 11.96 -9.44
CA PRO A 151 -4.26 10.98 -9.66
C PRO A 151 -5.60 11.64 -9.37
N GLY A 152 -6.40 11.82 -10.41
CA GLY A 152 -7.71 12.40 -10.26
C GLY A 152 -8.59 11.47 -9.44
N VAL A 153 -9.47 12.04 -8.61
CA VAL A 153 -10.59 11.29 -8.03
C VAL A 153 -11.31 10.57 -9.18
N LEU A 154 -11.63 9.28 -8.99
CA LEU A 154 -12.36 8.48 -9.99
C LEU A 154 -13.53 9.31 -10.54
N LYS A 155 -13.47 9.65 -11.83
CA LYS A 155 -14.29 10.70 -12.48
C LYS A 155 -15.80 10.42 -12.51
N GLU A 156 -16.25 9.34 -11.90
CA GLU A 156 -17.66 8.92 -11.83
C GLU A 156 -18.16 8.69 -10.40
N ARG A 157 -17.30 8.90 -9.39
CA ARG A 157 -17.63 8.73 -7.98
C ARG A 157 -17.45 10.07 -7.27
N ARG A 158 -18.48 10.94 -7.28
CA ARG A 158 -18.37 12.19 -6.51
C ARG A 158 -18.31 11.84 -5.03
N GLN A 159 -17.32 12.41 -4.33
CA GLN A 159 -17.25 12.31 -2.88
C GLN A 159 -18.59 12.73 -2.25
N GLY A 160 -19.12 11.91 -1.34
CA GLY A 160 -20.41 12.15 -0.69
C GLY A 160 -21.64 11.69 -1.48
N GLN A 161 -21.51 11.22 -2.73
CA GLN A 161 -22.62 10.54 -3.42
C GLN A 161 -22.86 9.16 -2.83
N SER A 162 -24.12 8.78 -2.66
CA SER A 162 -24.50 7.43 -2.25
C SER A 162 -23.96 6.40 -3.24
N ASN A 163 -23.37 5.33 -2.74
CA ASN A 163 -22.93 4.21 -3.55
C ASN A 163 -24.00 3.08 -3.54
N SER A 164 -23.90 2.15 -4.49
CA SER A 164 -24.85 1.03 -4.64
C SER A 164 -24.83 0.01 -3.51
N TYR A 165 -23.79 0.04 -2.67
CA TYR A 165 -23.53 -0.90 -1.59
C TYR A 165 -23.85 -0.33 -0.21
N GLY A 166 -24.43 0.87 -0.11
CA GLY A 166 -24.64 1.57 1.16
C GLY A 166 -23.48 2.50 1.54
N GLY A 167 -23.81 3.65 2.12
CA GLY A 167 -22.86 4.71 2.43
C GLY A 167 -22.56 5.63 1.23
N LYS A 168 -21.52 6.45 1.35
CA LYS A 168 -21.14 7.45 0.34
C LYS A 168 -19.71 7.25 -0.15
N PHE A 169 -19.44 7.55 -1.42
CA PHE A 169 -18.09 7.52 -1.97
C PHE A 169 -17.16 8.44 -1.17
N GLY A 170 -15.99 7.93 -0.78
CA GLY A 170 -14.99 8.65 0.00
C GLY A 170 -15.29 8.77 1.50
N GLU A 171 -16.40 8.19 1.99
CA GLU A 171 -16.58 7.95 3.43
C GLU A 171 -16.07 6.55 3.77
N ALA A 172 -15.42 6.40 4.93
CA ALA A 172 -15.01 5.09 5.40
C ALA A 172 -16.24 4.20 5.57
N ALA A 173 -16.34 3.16 4.75
CA ALA A 173 -17.33 2.11 4.97
C ALA A 173 -16.83 1.28 6.17
N THR A 174 -17.57 1.33 7.27
CA THR A 174 -17.34 0.45 8.41
C THR A 174 -18.46 -0.57 8.45
N THR A 175 -18.09 -1.83 8.61
CA THR A 175 -19.03 -2.89 8.95
C THR A 175 -18.59 -3.48 10.29
N VAL A 176 -19.56 -3.85 11.11
CA VAL A 176 -19.29 -4.49 12.40
C VAL A 176 -19.21 -5.99 12.15
N VAL A 177 -18.05 -6.59 12.38
CA VAL A 177 -17.94 -8.05 12.48
C VAL A 177 -18.72 -8.47 13.72
N THR A 178 -19.76 -9.28 13.53
CA THR A 178 -20.65 -9.71 14.61
C THR A 178 -20.27 -11.07 15.16
N ASP A 179 -19.69 -11.95 14.33
CA ASP A 179 -19.22 -13.26 14.78
C ASP A 179 -18.18 -13.87 13.82
N PHE A 180 -17.33 -14.75 14.35
CA PHE A 180 -16.44 -15.60 13.56
C PHE A 180 -16.22 -16.94 14.26
N TYR A 181 -16.66 -18.04 13.64
CA TYR A 181 -16.57 -19.37 14.23
C TYR A 181 -16.42 -20.48 13.18
N VAL A 182 -16.03 -21.67 13.65
CA VAL A 182 -15.98 -22.90 12.85
C VAL A 182 -17.04 -23.85 13.37
N ASP A 183 -17.89 -24.38 12.48
CA ASP A 183 -18.94 -25.31 12.86
C ASP A 183 -18.44 -26.77 12.97
N ALA A 184 -19.36 -27.68 13.34
CA ALA A 184 -19.07 -29.10 13.48
C ALA A 184 -18.63 -29.76 12.16
N ASP A 185 -19.01 -29.19 11.01
CA ASP A 185 -18.68 -29.67 9.67
C ASP A 185 -17.40 -29.03 9.12
N GLN A 186 -16.63 -28.31 9.96
CA GLN A 186 -15.40 -27.62 9.60
C GLN A 186 -15.60 -26.49 8.58
N LYS A 187 -16.79 -25.87 8.56
CA LYS A 187 -17.03 -24.66 7.79
C LYS A 187 -16.75 -23.43 8.63
N TYR A 188 -16.05 -22.47 8.02
CA TYR A 188 -15.80 -21.17 8.63
C TYR A 188 -17.02 -20.28 8.36
N HIS A 189 -17.49 -19.60 9.40
CA HIS A 189 -18.57 -18.63 9.33
C HIS A 189 -18.01 -17.27 9.72
N PHE A 190 -18.14 -16.30 8.82
CA PHE A 190 -17.82 -14.89 9.08
C PHE A 190 -19.10 -14.07 8.97
N GLU A 191 -19.58 -13.55 10.11
CA GLU A 191 -20.80 -12.75 10.17
C GLU A 191 -20.46 -11.27 10.37
N HIS A 192 -21.15 -10.41 9.64
CA HIS A 192 -21.00 -8.98 9.78
C HIS A 192 -22.33 -8.25 9.58
N GLN A 193 -22.47 -7.07 10.15
CA GLN A 193 -23.64 -6.22 9.90
C GLN A 193 -23.70 -5.87 8.41
N SER A 194 -24.87 -6.07 7.80
CA SER A 194 -25.12 -5.68 6.41
C SER A 194 -24.87 -4.18 6.24
N PHE A 195 -24.47 -3.76 5.05
CA PHE A 195 -24.18 -2.34 4.79
C PHE A 195 -25.41 -1.43 4.88
N ASP A 196 -26.63 -1.97 4.82
CA ASP A 196 -27.86 -1.23 5.13
C ASP A 196 -28.08 -1.03 6.64
N GLY A 197 -27.27 -1.70 7.49
CA GLY A 197 -27.32 -1.65 8.95
C GLY A 197 -28.46 -2.46 9.57
N LEU A 198 -29.31 -3.11 8.76
CA LEU A 198 -30.58 -3.69 9.22
C LEU A 198 -30.51 -5.18 9.52
N ARG A 199 -29.51 -5.90 9.01
CA ARG A 199 -29.42 -7.37 9.04
C ARG A 199 -27.99 -7.82 9.33
N THR A 200 -27.83 -9.13 9.49
CA THR A 200 -26.51 -9.78 9.55
C THR A 200 -26.28 -10.49 8.23
N SER A 201 -25.24 -10.09 7.50
CA SER A 201 -24.74 -10.80 6.35
C SER A 201 -23.70 -11.84 6.80
N SER A 202 -23.52 -12.90 6.03
CA SER A 202 -22.60 -13.98 6.35
C SER A 202 -21.84 -14.45 5.12
N VAL A 203 -20.56 -14.78 5.31
CA VAL A 203 -19.77 -15.56 4.36
C VAL A 203 -19.44 -16.88 5.02
N ILE A 204 -19.90 -17.97 4.41
CA ILE A 204 -19.56 -19.33 4.83
C ILE A 204 -18.54 -19.86 3.84
N TYR A 205 -17.42 -20.38 4.31
CA TYR A 205 -16.42 -20.94 3.41
C TYR A 205 -15.73 -22.16 3.97
N PHE A 206 -15.38 -23.08 3.08
CA PHE A 206 -14.73 -24.33 3.44
C PHE A 206 -13.93 -24.90 2.27
N LEU A 207 -12.91 -25.68 2.61
CA LEU A 207 -12.03 -26.31 1.66
C LEU A 207 -12.73 -27.54 1.06
N ILE A 208 -12.89 -27.57 -0.26
CA ILE A 208 -13.54 -28.65 -1.01
C ILE A 208 -12.56 -29.59 -1.71
N ASP A 209 -11.35 -29.13 -2.03
CA ASP A 209 -10.27 -29.93 -2.61
C ASP A 209 -8.93 -29.48 -2.02
N ARG A 210 -8.27 -30.38 -1.27
CA ARG A 210 -6.98 -30.11 -0.63
C ARG A 210 -5.82 -30.08 -1.63
N ASP A 211 -5.89 -30.87 -2.69
CA ASP A 211 -4.77 -31.02 -3.63
C ASP A 211 -4.66 -29.79 -4.55
N LYS A 212 -5.78 -29.12 -4.79
CA LYS A 212 -5.89 -27.91 -5.63
C LYS A 212 -6.13 -26.62 -4.84
N ASP A 213 -6.10 -26.70 -3.51
CA ASP A 213 -6.42 -25.58 -2.61
C ASP A 213 -7.72 -24.87 -3.06
N CYS A 214 -8.77 -25.67 -3.34
CA CYS A 214 -10.07 -25.17 -3.77
C CYS A 214 -10.99 -24.93 -2.58
N TRP A 215 -11.56 -23.73 -2.54
CA TRP A 215 -12.48 -23.28 -1.52
C TRP A 215 -13.84 -22.97 -2.15
N GLU A 216 -14.90 -23.37 -1.47
CA GLU A 216 -16.26 -22.92 -1.76
C GLU A 216 -16.62 -21.79 -0.79
N PHE A 217 -17.30 -20.77 -1.30
CA PHE A 217 -17.80 -19.62 -0.57
C PHE A 217 -19.30 -19.48 -0.82
N GLU A 218 -20.10 -19.38 0.24
CA GLU A 218 -21.51 -19.01 0.18
C GLU A 218 -21.69 -17.61 0.78
N TYR A 219 -22.10 -16.66 -0.06
CA TYR A 219 -22.32 -15.26 0.30
C TYR A 219 -23.80 -15.01 0.58
N ARG A 220 -24.13 -14.75 1.85
CA ARG A 220 -25.49 -14.50 2.32
C ARG A 220 -25.67 -13.03 2.66
N ASN A 221 -26.55 -12.34 1.92
CA ASN A 221 -26.96 -10.98 2.25
C ASN A 221 -27.71 -10.90 3.60
N ASP A 222 -28.41 -11.99 3.95
CA ASP A 222 -29.06 -12.23 5.22
C ASP A 222 -28.69 -13.65 5.67
N ARG A 223 -28.08 -13.79 6.86
CA ARG A 223 -27.58 -15.08 7.36
C ARG A 223 -28.65 -16.17 7.42
N ASP A 224 -29.90 -15.77 7.61
CA ASP A 224 -31.06 -16.65 7.72
C ASP A 224 -31.64 -17.04 6.35
N SER A 225 -31.06 -16.54 5.26
CA SER A 225 -31.44 -16.82 3.87
C SER A 225 -30.33 -17.54 3.09
N PRO A 226 -30.66 -18.33 2.05
CA PRO A 226 -29.66 -18.91 1.16
C PRO A 226 -28.79 -17.85 0.49
N GLY A 227 -27.51 -18.18 0.29
CA GLY A 227 -26.55 -17.30 -0.36
C GLY A 227 -26.23 -17.66 -1.82
N GLU A 228 -25.45 -16.80 -2.46
CA GLU A 228 -24.80 -17.10 -3.73
C GLU A 228 -23.53 -17.92 -3.48
N VAL A 229 -23.35 -19.01 -4.23
CA VAL A 229 -22.20 -19.90 -4.07
C VAL A 229 -21.17 -19.65 -5.16
N SER A 230 -19.90 -19.53 -4.79
CA SER A 230 -18.77 -19.48 -5.72
C SER A 230 -17.66 -20.42 -5.28
N VAL A 231 -16.80 -20.81 -6.23
CA VAL A 231 -15.64 -21.66 -5.99
C VAL A 231 -14.39 -20.97 -6.51
N ALA A 232 -13.34 -20.94 -5.70
CA ALA A 232 -12.03 -20.44 -6.09
C ALA A 232 -10.96 -21.49 -5.79
N CYS A 233 -10.15 -21.82 -6.81
CA CYS A 233 -9.04 -22.76 -6.72
C CYS A 233 -7.72 -22.06 -6.99
N ARG A 234 -6.65 -22.49 -6.31
CA ARG A 234 -5.30 -22.06 -6.60
C ARG A 234 -4.72 -23.00 -7.67
N ASN A 235 -4.54 -22.49 -8.88
CA ASN A 235 -3.88 -23.21 -9.97
C ASN A 235 -2.35 -23.21 -9.80
#